data_AF-A0A923Z3G4-F1
#
_entry.id   AF-A0A923Z3G4-F1
#
_cell.length_a   1.000
_cell.length_b   1.000
_cell.length_c   1.000
_cell.angle_alpha   90.00
_cell.angle_beta   90.00
_cell.angle_gamma   90.00
#
_symmetry.space_group_name_H-M   'P 1'
#
loop_
_entity.id
_entity.type
_entity.pdbx_description
1 polymer ?
#
loop_
_entity_poly.entity_id
_entity_poly.type
_entity_poly.pdbx_seq_one_letter_code
_entity_poly.pdbx_strand_id
1 'polypeptide(L)'
;MIDQFTIAAPRLSISRLTLTGAFVAFVVFSVCWAAGAAGIVGSHAFLVLFTVAPIASVKALLIGGASAAGFGALTGALVAVGYNLTGRYSAR
;
A
#
# COMPACT_ATOMS: atom_id res chain seq x y z
N MET A 1 26.95 -24.01 -30.00
CA MET A 1 26.52 -22.60 -29.90
C MET A 1 25.43 -22.59 -28.84
N ILE A 2 25.81 -22.36 -27.58
CA ILE A 2 24.89 -22.39 -26.43
C ILE A 2 24.37 -20.97 -26.26
N ASP A 3 23.07 -20.80 -26.47
CA ASP A 3 22.37 -19.53 -26.34
C ASP A 3 22.58 -18.96 -24.93
N GLN A 4 23.02 -17.71 -24.89
CA GLN A 4 23.14 -16.93 -23.68
C GLN A 4 21.73 -16.56 -23.21
N PHE A 5 21.14 -17.39 -22.35
CA PHE A 5 20.02 -16.96 -21.51
C PHE A 5 20.54 -15.97 -20.46
N THR A 6 20.83 -14.74 -20.88
CA THR A 6 20.87 -13.60 -19.97
C THR A 6 19.49 -13.51 -19.34
N ILE A 7 19.36 -14.00 -18.10
CA ILE A 7 18.18 -13.76 -17.27
C ILE A 7 18.20 -12.27 -16.94
N ALA A 8 17.66 -11.45 -17.85
CA ALA A 8 17.39 -10.06 -17.54
C ALA A 8 16.46 -10.05 -16.33
N ALA A 9 16.92 -9.49 -15.21
CA ALA A 9 16.13 -9.44 -13.99
C ALA A 9 14.77 -8.78 -14.31
N PRO A 10 13.63 -9.47 -14.09
CA PRO A 10 12.33 -8.94 -14.46
C PRO A 10 12.05 -7.65 -13.67
N ARG A 11 11.73 -6.57 -14.38
CA ARG A 11 11.37 -5.28 -13.76
C ARG A 11 10.00 -5.39 -13.10
N LEU A 12 9.88 -4.87 -11.88
CA LEU A 12 8.58 -4.75 -11.23
C LEU A 12 7.76 -3.65 -11.91
N SER A 13 6.50 -3.98 -12.22
CA SER A 13 5.54 -3.01 -12.72
C SER A 13 5.14 -2.06 -11.60
N ILE A 14 5.51 -0.78 -11.75
CA ILE A 14 5.18 0.28 -10.79
C ILE A 14 3.66 0.39 -10.63
N SER A 15 2.91 0.45 -11.74
CA SER A 15 1.45 0.58 -11.71
C SER A 15 0.76 -0.56 -10.94
N ARG A 16 1.23 -1.80 -11.11
CA ARG A 16 0.69 -2.95 -10.35
C ARG A 16 0.97 -2.78 -8.86
N LEU A 17 2.20 -2.45 -8.48
CA LEU A 17 2.57 -2.32 -7.07
C LEU A 17 1.87 -1.14 -6.39
N THR A 18 1.72 -0.01 -7.10
CA THR A 18 0.93 1.15 -6.66
C THR A 18 -0.53 0.77 -6.43
N LEU A 19 -1.18 0.11 -7.38
CA LEU A 19 -2.58 -0.32 -7.24
C LEU A 19 -2.76 -1.34 -6.11
N THR A 20 -1.86 -2.33 -6.02
CA THR A 20 -1.87 -3.31 -4.93
C THR A 20 -1.67 -2.63 -3.58
N GLY A 21 -0.71 -1.71 -3.46
CA GLY A 21 -0.48 -0.96 -2.22
C GLY A 21 -1.70 -0.11 -1.82
N ALA A 22 -2.31 0.59 -2.77
CA ALA A 22 -3.53 1.37 -2.54
C ALA A 22 -4.68 0.49 -2.04
N PHE A 23 -4.90 -0.65 -2.72
CA PHE A 23 -5.96 -1.58 -2.39
C PHE A 23 -5.76 -2.21 -1.02
N VAL A 24 -4.55 -2.70 -0.71
CA VAL A 24 -4.26 -3.31 0.59
C VAL A 24 -4.43 -2.30 1.71
N ALA A 25 -3.90 -1.08 1.58
CA ALA A 25 -4.05 -0.06 2.61
C ALA A 25 -5.52 0.33 2.83
N PHE A 26 -6.31 0.44 1.76
CA PHE A 26 -7.75 0.69 1.85
C PHE A 26 -8.50 -0.46 2.55
N VAL A 27 -8.17 -1.71 2.23
CA VAL A 27 -8.79 -2.89 2.86
C VAL A 27 -8.44 -2.94 4.34
N VAL A 28 -7.17 -2.78 4.71
CA VAL A 28 -6.76 -2.75 6.12
C VAL A 28 -7.47 -1.63 6.87
N PHE A 29 -7.52 -0.43 6.30
CA PHE A 29 -8.26 0.69 6.89
C PHE A 29 -9.73 0.35 7.10
N SER A 30 -10.39 -0.26 6.11
CA SER A 30 -11.80 -0.64 6.17
C SER A 30 -12.07 -1.70 7.25
N VAL A 31 -11.19 -2.69 7.38
CA VAL A 31 -11.26 -3.71 8.44
C VAL A 31 -11.05 -3.08 9.81
N CYS A 32 -10.06 -2.19 9.96
CA CYS A 32 -9.84 -1.46 11.21
C CYS A 32 -11.02 -0.57 11.58
N TRP A 33 -11.67 0.06 10.59
CA TRP A 33 -12.86 0.88 10.79
C TRP A 33 -14.04 0.03 11.28
N ALA A 34 -14.27 -1.13 10.67
CA ALA A 34 -15.32 -2.06 11.09
C ALA A 34 -15.05 -2.61 12.50
N ALA A 35 -13.79 -2.96 12.80
CA ALA A 35 -13.38 -3.41 14.12
C ALA A 35 -13.53 -2.30 15.18
N GLY A 36 -13.19 -1.06 14.84
CA GLY A 36 -13.41 0.11 15.69
C GLY A 36 -14.89 0.37 15.97
N ALA A 37 -15.74 0.22 14.96
CA ALA A 37 -17.20 0.30 15.12
C ALA A 37 -17.77 -0.82 16.02
N ALA A 38 -17.12 -1.98 16.05
CA ALA A 38 -17.47 -3.10 16.94
C ALA A 38 -16.87 -2.97 18.36
N GLY A 39 -16.12 -1.91 18.66
CA GLY A 39 -15.50 -1.67 19.98
C GLY A 39 -14.23 -2.49 20.25
N ILE A 40 -13.59 -3.04 19.21
CA ILE A 40 -12.35 -3.82 19.35
C ILE A 40 -11.18 -2.86 19.67
N VAL A 41 -10.51 -3.13 20.79
CA VAL A 41 -9.38 -2.32 21.29
C VAL A 41 -8.15 -2.51 20.40
N GLY A 42 -7.46 -1.42 20.05
CA GLY A 42 -6.25 -1.44 19.22
C GLY A 42 -6.45 -1.05 17.76
N SER A 43 -7.63 -1.30 17.18
CA SER A 43 -7.95 -0.91 15.78
C SER A 43 -7.99 0.60 15.56
N HIS A 44 -8.11 1.37 16.64
CA HIS A 44 -8.22 2.83 16.63
C HIS A 44 -6.89 3.52 16.28
N ALA A 45 -5.75 2.94 16.67
CA ALA A 45 -4.44 3.56 16.45
C ALA A 45 -4.11 3.72 14.95
N PHE A 46 -4.50 2.72 14.14
CA PHE A 46 -4.32 2.78 12.69
C PHE A 46 -5.24 3.82 12.03
N LEU A 47 -6.49 3.94 12.49
CA LEU A 47 -7.45 4.90 11.94
C LEU A 47 -7.03 6.35 12.17
N VAL A 48 -6.47 6.66 13.34
CA VAL A 48 -6.04 8.01 13.72
C VAL A 48 -4.91 8.55 12.82
N LEU A 49 -4.12 7.67 12.18
CA LEU A 49 -3.10 8.08 11.22
C LEU A 49 -3.67 8.70 9.95
N PHE A 50 -4.90 8.35 9.59
CA PHE A 50 -5.51 8.71 8.31
C PHE A 50 -6.76 9.57 8.45
N THR A 51 -7.36 9.67 9.65
CA THR A 51 -8.52 10.52 9.88
C THR A 51 -8.65 11.01 11.31
N VAL A 52 -9.12 12.25 11.46
CA VAL A 52 -9.51 12.88 12.75
C VAL A 52 -11.02 12.83 12.99
N ALA A 53 -11.78 12.26 12.06
CA ALA A 53 -13.23 12.14 12.20
C ALA A 53 -13.61 11.07 13.23
N PRO A 54 -14.82 11.15 13.83
CA PRO A 54 -15.29 10.14 14.77
C PRO A 54 -15.22 8.73 14.18
N ILE A 55 -14.55 7.84 14.90
CA ILE A 55 -14.39 6.43 14.54
C ILE A 55 -15.80 5.80 14.64
N ALA A 56 -16.22 5.12 13.56
CA ALA A 56 -17.61 4.73 13.24
C ALA A 56 -18.46 5.73 12.42
N SER A 57 -17.94 6.90 12.02
CA SER A 57 -18.60 7.75 11.02
C SER A 57 -18.28 7.30 9.60
N VAL A 58 -19.26 7.39 8.69
CA VAL A 58 -19.06 7.21 7.24
C VAL A 58 -18.05 8.23 6.69
N LYS A 59 -17.97 9.43 7.29
CA LYS A 59 -16.97 10.44 6.93
C LYS A 59 -15.54 9.96 7.19
N ALA A 60 -15.33 9.24 8.29
CA ALA A 60 -14.04 8.63 8.62
C ALA A 60 -13.67 7.56 7.59
N LEU A 61 -14.64 6.79 7.10
CA LEU A 61 -14.42 5.78 6.06
C LEU A 61 -13.99 6.40 4.72
N LEU A 62 -14.67 7.46 4.28
CA LEU A 62 -14.36 8.09 3.00
C LEU A 62 -13.03 8.85 3.02
N ILE A 63 -12.82 9.71 4.02
CA ILE A 63 -11.61 10.55 4.09
C ILE A 63 -10.39 9.72 4.51
N GLY A 64 -10.56 8.87 5.54
CA GLY A 64 -9.51 8.00 6.01
C GLY A 64 -9.18 6.87 5.03
N GLY A 65 -10.19 6.30 4.37
CA GLY A 65 -9.99 5.31 3.33
C GLY A 65 -9.26 5.89 2.12
N ALA A 66 -9.65 7.08 1.65
CA ALA A 66 -8.98 7.73 0.52
C ALA A 66 -7.52 8.10 0.83
N SER A 67 -7.25 8.62 2.03
CA SER A 67 -5.88 8.94 2.45
C SER A 67 -5.04 7.68 2.67
N ALA A 68 -5.59 6.61 3.26
CA ALA A 68 -4.93 5.32 3.37
C ALA A 68 -4.62 4.73 1.99
N ALA A 69 -5.55 4.79 1.04
CA ALA A 69 -5.32 4.36 -0.34
C ALA A 69 -4.21 5.18 -1.01
N GLY A 70 -4.20 6.50 -0.83
CA GLY A 70 -3.14 7.38 -1.34
C GLY A 70 -1.76 7.05 -0.75
N PHE A 71 -1.69 6.81 0.55
CA PHE A 71 -0.46 6.39 1.22
C PHE A 71 0.02 5.01 0.75
N GLY A 72 -0.91 4.05 0.62
CA GLY A 72 -0.62 2.72 0.07
C GLY A 72 -0.12 2.78 -1.37
N ALA A 73 -0.72 3.63 -2.21
CA ALA A 73 -0.29 3.88 -3.58
C ALA A 73 1.15 4.39 -3.64
N LEU A 74 1.45 5.41 -2.83
CA LEU A 74 2.77 6.01 -2.73
C LEU A 74 3.81 4.99 -2.27
N THR A 75 3.50 4.23 -1.21
CA THR A 75 4.39 3.20 -0.66
C THR A 75 4.67 2.11 -1.72
N GLY A 76 3.63 1.64 -2.42
CA GLY A 76 3.78 0.69 -3.52
C GLY A 76 4.64 1.24 -4.66
N ALA A 77 4.47 2.51 -5.04
CA ALA A 77 5.31 3.14 -6.05
C ALA A 77 6.78 3.18 -5.62
N LEU A 78 7.05 3.60 -4.37
CA LEU A 78 8.39 3.70 -3.81
C LEU A 78 9.11 2.35 -3.75
N VAL A 79 8.41 1.28 -3.35
CA VAL A 79 8.96 -0.08 -3.33
C VAL A 79 9.31 -0.54 -4.75
N ALA A 80 8.44 -0.31 -5.73
CA ALA A 80 8.69 -0.69 -7.11
C ALA A 80 9.90 0.06 -7.70
N VAL A 81 10.00 1.36 -7.43
CA VAL A 81 11.15 2.18 -7.84
C VAL A 81 12.42 1.69 -7.16
N GLY A 82 12.40 1.47 -5.84
CA GLY A 82 13.55 0.98 -5.08
C GLY A 82 14.06 -0.36 -5.60
N TYR A 83 13.17 -1.34 -5.81
CA TYR A 83 13.51 -2.65 -6.36
C TYR A 83 14.12 -2.55 -7.77
N ASN A 84 13.53 -1.71 -8.62
CA ASN A 84 14.04 -1.50 -9.97
C ASN A 84 15.40 -0.77 -9.97
N LEU A 85 15.68 0.08 -8.99
CA LEU A 85 16.99 0.74 -8.83
C LEU A 85 18.05 -0.26 -8.34
N THR A 86 17.78 -1.02 -7.29
CA THR A 86 18.73 -2.02 -6.77
C THR A 86 19.07 -3.08 -7.81
N GLY A 87 18.08 -3.56 -8.57
CA GLY A 87 18.29 -4.49 -9.68
C GLY A 87 19.15 -3.91 -10.81
N ARG A 88 19.18 -2.58 -10.99
CA ARG A 88 20.07 -1.91 -11.96
C ARG A 88 21.49 -1.75 -11.42
N TYR A 89 21.66 -1.51 -10.12
CA TYR A 89 22.97 -1.39 -9.49
C TYR A 89 23.69 -2.73 -9.38
N SER A 90 22.98 -3.84 -9.13
CA SER A 90 23.57 -5.20 -9.11
C SER A 90 23.95 -5.75 -10.48
N ALA A 91 23.52 -5.10 -11.57
CA ALA A 91 23.82 -5.51 -12.94
C ALA A 91 24.99 -4.73 -13.58
N ARG A 92 25.65 -3.84 -12.82
CA ARG A 92 26.91 -3.19 -13.18
C ARG A 92 28.06 -3.83 -12.43
#